data_AF-A0A9X2ZGX6-F1
#
_entry.id   AF-A0A9X2ZGX6-F1
#
_cell.length_a   1.000
_cell.length_b   1.000
_cell.length_c   1.000
_cell.angle_alpha   90.00
_cell.angle_beta   90.00
_cell.angle_gamma   90.00
#
_symmetry.space_group_name_H-M   'P 1'
#
loop_
_entity.id
_entity.type
_entity.pdbx_description
1 polymer ?
#
loop_
_entity_poly.entity_id
_entity_poly.type
_entity_poly.pdbx_seq_one_letter_code
_entity_poly.pdbx_strand_id
1 'polypeptide(L)'
;MIKKLFLASVILSQLTISCSSNDDEIIKDPVVVTPPAAETLQEQIARISKLPYSALTPADQKVKLEVEANEMLLQMDKSKTSGAVEAMQNLGNLLGTDAVDVFGGKNGNKIEDVLNVADVYGIYTWNSTTKKWTKTASSTELKFIFPAKIKGTTNDAILTSNATASTIKVKLEDTYGSWSYDPITQMYTQSPAINDYFFLPTSVNATLTIGGAQAATIVSNTKYSNGSSAPDEASYKMVLNDGYTFEISGNKKATDNTGKASFTYNGKNLVEFVAGSTADIDGLLKDEPLVQYQGKANGLVKIMDNFIIVADADITALSKDDETLEKSLVYPEYLDYNNPNNNYKAFYTARNIYYQKYSEGTVANYNKNTKLILVSKKDGTKIADIVQRSEKGYSYANTLPVWVTTNGGYWSWDSTGEAFTTQQYDEVYYLKFNDNTQVEMGAYFSEGFGQLETKFNDFIKSFNR
;
A
#
# COMPACT_ATOMS: atom_id res chain seq x y z
N MET A 1 1.45 7.82 19.53
CA MET A 1 0.38 8.13 18.55
C MET A 1 0.69 7.66 17.13
N ILE A 2 1.95 7.50 16.73
CA ILE A 2 2.39 6.90 15.44
C ILE A 2 1.97 5.42 15.24
N LYS A 3 1.63 4.70 16.32
CA LYS A 3 1.22 3.28 16.28
C LYS A 3 -0.20 3.00 15.75
N LYS A 4 -1.06 4.04 15.56
CA LYS A 4 -2.45 3.85 15.08
C LYS A 4 -2.64 4.12 13.59
N LEU A 5 -1.76 4.91 12.95
CA LEU A 5 -1.73 5.07 11.49
C LEU A 5 -1.10 3.88 10.79
N PHE A 6 -0.11 3.24 11.43
CA PHE A 6 0.45 1.97 10.96
C PHE A 6 -0.57 0.81 11.00
N LEU A 7 -1.62 0.87 11.82
CA LEU A 7 -2.56 -0.25 11.94
C LEU A 7 -3.59 -0.27 10.79
N ALA A 8 -3.95 0.88 10.23
CA ALA A 8 -4.77 0.95 9.01
C ALA A 8 -3.95 0.64 7.75
N SER A 9 -2.67 1.03 7.72
CA SER A 9 -1.75 0.59 6.66
C SER A 9 -1.39 -0.89 6.78
N VAL A 10 -1.43 -1.48 8.00
CA VAL A 10 -1.24 -2.91 8.25
C VAL A 10 -2.50 -3.73 7.95
N ILE A 11 -3.70 -3.21 8.18
CA ILE A 11 -4.95 -3.89 7.76
C ILE A 11 -5.11 -3.83 6.24
N LEU A 12 -4.75 -2.71 5.61
CA LEU A 12 -4.63 -2.66 4.15
C LEU A 12 -3.48 -3.55 3.65
N SER A 13 -2.30 -3.58 4.29
CA SER A 13 -1.18 -4.42 3.84
C SER A 13 -1.31 -5.91 4.20
N GLN A 14 -2.20 -6.28 5.11
CA GLN A 14 -2.51 -7.68 5.45
C GLN A 14 -3.76 -8.21 4.73
N LEU A 15 -4.55 -7.33 4.10
CA LEU A 15 -5.63 -7.66 3.16
C LEU A 15 -5.21 -7.56 1.69
N THR A 16 -3.98 -7.10 1.40
CA THR A 16 -3.41 -6.94 0.06
C THR A 16 -2.24 -7.88 -0.17
N ILE A 17 -2.52 -9.16 -0.27
CA ILE A 17 -1.83 -9.98 -1.25
C ILE A 17 -2.96 -10.63 -2.04
N SER A 18 -2.62 -11.03 -3.25
CA SER A 18 -3.33 -12.04 -3.99
C SER A 18 -4.15 -11.49 -5.16
N CYS A 19 -3.62 -11.86 -6.32
CA CYS A 19 -3.65 -11.15 -7.57
C CYS A 19 -4.16 -12.09 -8.76
N SER A 20 -5.34 -11.92 -9.45
CA SER A 20 -6.02 -12.77 -10.47
C SER A 20 -5.95 -12.37 -11.95
N SER A 21 -6.26 -13.37 -12.78
CA SER A 21 -6.09 -13.52 -14.23
C SER A 21 -7.30 -13.21 -15.12
N ASN A 22 -6.97 -13.16 -16.43
CA ASN A 22 -7.81 -13.07 -17.63
C ASN A 22 -8.89 -14.14 -17.75
N ASP A 23 -9.94 -13.77 -18.47
CA ASP A 23 -10.95 -14.63 -19.09
C ASP A 23 -10.31 -15.69 -20.01
N ASP A 24 -10.47 -16.96 -19.66
CA ASP A 24 -10.39 -18.10 -20.59
C ASP A 24 -11.38 -19.18 -20.12
N GLU A 25 -12.67 -18.95 -20.37
CA GLU A 25 -13.63 -20.06 -20.40
C GLU A 25 -13.56 -20.75 -21.77
N ILE A 26 -13.18 -22.02 -21.78
CA ILE A 26 -13.39 -22.92 -22.92
C ILE A 26 -14.89 -23.22 -23.00
N ILE A 27 -15.66 -22.31 -23.60
CA ILE A 27 -16.98 -22.64 -24.13
C ILE A 27 -16.79 -22.99 -25.61
N LYS A 28 -17.15 -24.24 -25.93
CA LYS A 28 -17.17 -24.72 -27.32
C LYS A 28 -18.07 -23.81 -28.16
N ASP A 29 -17.46 -23.27 -29.22
CA ASP A 29 -18.00 -22.53 -30.37
C ASP A 29 -19.49 -22.75 -30.73
N PRO A 30 -20.20 -21.72 -31.26
CA PRO A 30 -19.70 -21.06 -32.48
C PRO A 30 -19.82 -19.52 -32.61
N VAL A 31 -18.84 -19.01 -33.37
CA VAL A 31 -18.69 -17.69 -34.03
C VAL A 31 -18.33 -16.52 -33.11
N VAL A 32 -17.05 -16.53 -32.75
CA VAL A 32 -16.29 -15.43 -32.13
C VAL A 32 -16.18 -14.24 -33.10
N VAL A 33 -16.91 -13.15 -32.81
CA VAL A 33 -16.39 -11.82 -33.14
C VAL A 33 -15.38 -11.53 -32.05
N THR A 34 -14.10 -11.79 -32.30
CA THR A 34 -13.03 -11.59 -31.32
C THR A 34 -13.03 -10.12 -30.94
N PRO A 35 -13.30 -9.75 -29.67
CA PRO A 35 -13.00 -8.41 -29.21
C PRO A 35 -11.50 -8.16 -29.47
N PRO A 36 -11.08 -6.94 -29.86
CA PRO A 36 -9.66 -6.64 -29.97
C PRO A 36 -8.96 -7.03 -28.67
N ALA A 37 -7.82 -7.70 -28.77
CA ALA A 37 -7.04 -8.13 -27.61
C ALA A 37 -6.84 -6.95 -26.66
N ALA A 38 -7.12 -7.16 -25.37
CA ALA A 38 -6.91 -6.14 -24.35
C ALA A 38 -5.43 -5.74 -24.34
N GLU A 39 -5.15 -4.44 -24.43
CA GLU A 39 -3.78 -3.92 -24.38
C GLU A 39 -3.10 -4.25 -23.06
N THR A 40 -1.83 -4.64 -23.13
CA THR A 40 -0.96 -4.79 -21.97
C THR A 40 -0.76 -3.46 -21.24
N LEU A 41 -0.37 -3.50 -19.97
CA LEU A 41 -0.08 -2.29 -19.19
C LEU A 41 0.98 -1.41 -19.88
N GLN A 42 2.01 -2.03 -20.45
CA GLN A 42 3.08 -1.32 -21.15
C GLN A 42 2.56 -0.60 -22.40
N GLU A 43 1.70 -1.24 -23.18
CA GLU A 43 1.06 -0.63 -24.36
C GLU A 43 0.16 0.54 -23.95
N GLN A 44 -0.60 0.38 -22.87
CA GLN A 44 -1.43 1.46 -22.32
C GLN A 44 -0.57 2.66 -21.89
N ILE A 45 0.50 2.44 -21.13
CA ILE A 45 1.44 3.49 -20.69
C ILE A 45 2.11 4.16 -21.89
N ALA A 46 2.56 3.39 -22.88
CA ALA A 46 3.21 3.92 -24.08
C ALA A 46 2.26 4.79 -24.92
N ARG A 47 0.98 4.39 -25.04
CA ARG A 47 -0.05 5.18 -25.71
C ARG A 47 -0.36 6.45 -24.93
N ILE A 48 -0.63 6.34 -23.62
CA ILE A 48 -0.98 7.50 -22.77
C ILE A 48 0.17 8.52 -22.75
N SER A 49 1.41 8.02 -22.73
CA SER A 49 2.63 8.83 -22.81
C SER A 49 2.74 9.72 -24.05
N LYS A 50 2.04 9.37 -25.14
CA LYS A 50 2.05 10.08 -26.42
C LYS A 50 0.86 11.04 -26.59
N LEU A 51 -0.04 11.12 -25.59
CA LEU A 51 -1.16 12.05 -25.66
C LEU A 51 -0.66 13.51 -25.73
N PRO A 52 -1.35 14.37 -26.49
CA PRO A 52 -1.02 15.79 -26.54
C PRO A 52 -1.29 16.43 -25.17
N TYR A 53 -0.56 17.49 -24.88
CA TYR A 53 -0.86 18.31 -23.71
C TYR A 53 -2.21 19.00 -23.85
N SER A 54 -2.86 19.24 -22.72
CA SER A 54 -4.09 20.00 -22.66
C SER A 54 -3.86 21.47 -23.05
N ALA A 55 -4.86 22.06 -23.69
CA ALA A 55 -4.90 23.49 -23.98
C ALA A 55 -5.44 24.33 -22.80
N LEU A 56 -5.95 23.68 -21.74
CA LEU A 56 -6.46 24.37 -20.56
C LEU A 56 -5.31 24.94 -19.71
N THR A 57 -5.58 26.05 -19.04
CA THR A 57 -4.62 26.63 -18.10
C THR A 57 -4.46 25.72 -16.88
N PRO A 58 -3.32 25.80 -16.15
CA PRO A 58 -3.17 25.09 -14.88
C PRO A 58 -4.32 25.37 -13.89
N ALA A 59 -4.83 26.60 -13.83
CA ALA A 59 -5.96 26.95 -12.97
C ALA A 59 -7.26 26.23 -13.38
N ASP A 60 -7.56 26.17 -14.68
CA ASP A 60 -8.75 25.46 -15.18
C ASP A 60 -8.66 23.95 -14.95
N GLN A 61 -7.46 23.38 -15.10
CA GLN A 61 -7.19 21.97 -14.81
C GLN A 61 -7.45 21.64 -13.34
N LYS A 62 -7.01 22.53 -12.44
CA LYS A 62 -7.23 22.40 -11.01
C LYS A 62 -8.72 22.33 -10.66
N VAL A 63 -9.53 23.24 -11.20
CA VAL A 63 -10.99 23.24 -10.97
C VAL A 63 -11.64 21.93 -11.42
N LYS A 64 -11.23 21.39 -12.57
CA LYS A 64 -11.72 20.07 -13.04
C LYS A 64 -11.35 18.94 -12.08
N LEU A 65 -10.09 18.92 -11.61
CA LEU A 65 -9.60 17.93 -10.64
C LEU A 65 -10.41 17.96 -9.33
N GLU A 66 -10.69 19.16 -8.81
CA GLU A 66 -11.46 19.34 -7.58
C GLU A 66 -12.90 18.83 -7.72
N VAL A 67 -13.58 19.13 -8.83
CA VAL A 67 -14.97 18.68 -9.05
C VAL A 67 -15.08 17.17 -9.01
N GLU A 68 -14.19 16.47 -9.70
CA GLU A 68 -14.29 15.00 -9.77
C GLU A 68 -13.82 14.32 -8.50
N ALA A 69 -12.81 14.87 -7.82
CA ALA A 69 -12.40 14.34 -6.53
C ALA A 69 -13.54 14.48 -5.51
N ASN A 70 -14.29 15.59 -5.54
CA ASN A 70 -15.50 15.75 -4.72
C ASN A 70 -16.63 14.79 -5.14
N GLU A 71 -16.83 14.55 -6.43
CA GLU A 71 -17.84 13.60 -6.91
C GLU A 71 -17.49 12.16 -6.50
N MET A 72 -16.23 11.75 -6.66
CA MET A 72 -15.73 10.46 -6.19
C MET A 72 -16.02 10.30 -4.70
N LEU A 73 -15.63 11.28 -3.89
CA LEU A 73 -15.80 11.21 -2.45
C LEU A 73 -17.27 11.18 -2.05
N LEU A 74 -18.15 11.92 -2.75
CA LEU A 74 -19.59 11.85 -2.55
C LEU A 74 -20.13 10.44 -2.82
N GLN A 75 -19.63 9.74 -3.84
CA GLN A 75 -20.00 8.34 -4.08
C GLN A 75 -19.42 7.42 -3.02
N MET A 76 -18.18 7.63 -2.57
CA MET A 76 -17.59 6.82 -1.48
C MET A 76 -18.37 6.99 -0.18
N ASP A 77 -18.80 8.22 0.15
CA ASP A 77 -19.47 8.56 1.40
C ASP A 77 -20.77 7.77 1.64
N LYS A 78 -21.48 7.41 0.58
CA LYS A 78 -22.72 6.62 0.68
C LYS A 78 -22.48 5.21 1.26
N SER A 79 -21.26 4.67 1.19
CA SER A 79 -20.91 3.36 1.76
C SER A 79 -20.99 3.33 3.29
N LYS A 80 -20.94 4.50 3.94
CA LYS A 80 -21.14 4.64 5.41
C LYS A 80 -22.50 4.16 5.88
N THR A 81 -23.49 4.17 4.99
CA THR A 81 -24.86 3.74 5.27
C THR A 81 -25.15 2.32 4.79
N SER A 82 -24.13 1.61 4.32
CA SER A 82 -24.25 0.23 3.87
C SER A 82 -24.60 -0.69 5.04
N GLY A 83 -25.78 -1.33 4.96
CA GLY A 83 -26.18 -2.34 5.94
C GLY A 83 -25.26 -3.56 5.94
N ALA A 84 -24.68 -3.90 4.78
CA ALA A 84 -23.71 -4.99 4.67
C ALA A 84 -22.40 -4.66 5.41
N VAL A 85 -21.88 -3.44 5.25
CA VAL A 85 -20.68 -2.99 5.98
C VAL A 85 -20.93 -2.95 7.48
N GLU A 86 -22.07 -2.39 7.93
CA GLU A 86 -22.43 -2.35 9.35
C GLU A 86 -22.49 -3.77 9.95
N ALA A 87 -23.07 -4.73 9.23
CA ALA A 87 -23.13 -6.12 9.66
C ALA A 87 -21.75 -6.78 9.74
N MET A 88 -20.88 -6.61 8.75
CA MET A 88 -19.52 -7.16 8.79
C MET A 88 -18.69 -6.55 9.93
N GLN A 89 -18.81 -5.24 10.15
CA GLN A 89 -18.18 -4.57 11.30
C GLN A 89 -18.68 -5.14 12.62
N ASN A 90 -20.01 -5.34 12.74
CA ASN A 90 -20.56 -5.91 13.96
C ASN A 90 -20.09 -7.35 14.17
N LEU A 91 -20.02 -8.18 13.12
CA LEU A 91 -19.46 -9.52 13.23
C LEU A 91 -18.03 -9.48 13.81
N GLY A 92 -17.18 -8.57 13.32
CA GLY A 92 -15.85 -8.35 13.88
C GLY A 92 -15.87 -7.99 15.38
N ASN A 93 -16.77 -7.10 15.79
CA ASN A 93 -16.94 -6.74 17.21
C ASN A 93 -17.38 -7.92 18.09
N LEU A 94 -18.28 -8.77 17.57
CA LEU A 94 -18.77 -9.95 18.28
C LEU A 94 -17.67 -11.02 18.41
N LEU A 95 -16.87 -11.23 17.35
CA LEU A 95 -15.68 -12.09 17.39
C LEU A 95 -14.61 -11.55 18.37
N GLY A 96 -14.49 -10.22 18.48
CA GLY A 96 -13.63 -9.59 19.48
C GLY A 96 -14.16 -9.70 20.91
N THR A 97 -15.47 -9.89 21.09
CA THR A 97 -16.11 -10.07 22.42
C THR A 97 -15.99 -11.50 22.91
N ASP A 98 -16.27 -12.48 22.05
CA ASP A 98 -16.10 -13.90 22.32
C ASP A 98 -15.41 -14.49 21.09
N ALA A 99 -14.14 -14.84 21.27
CA ALA A 99 -13.34 -15.40 20.19
C ALA A 99 -13.87 -16.80 19.85
N VAL A 100 -14.28 -16.98 18.60
CA VAL A 100 -14.68 -18.30 18.11
C VAL A 100 -13.45 -19.07 17.74
N ASP A 101 -13.27 -20.24 18.34
CA ASP A 101 -12.21 -21.16 17.98
C ASP A 101 -12.48 -21.81 16.60
N VAL A 102 -12.14 -21.07 15.55
CA VAL A 102 -12.15 -21.54 14.17
C VAL A 102 -10.84 -22.24 13.79
N PHE A 103 -10.05 -22.72 14.77
CA PHE A 103 -8.83 -23.51 14.52
C PHE A 103 -8.61 -24.69 15.49
N GLY A 104 -9.57 -25.02 16.37
CA GLY A 104 -9.48 -26.17 17.28
C GLY A 104 -8.66 -25.95 18.56
N GLY A 105 -8.38 -24.72 18.95
CA GLY A 105 -8.00 -24.35 20.32
C GLY A 105 -7.45 -22.94 20.48
N LYS A 106 -7.59 -22.04 19.50
CA LYS A 106 -6.73 -20.85 19.35
C LYS A 106 -7.47 -19.53 19.52
N ASN A 107 -6.99 -18.71 20.45
CA ASN A 107 -7.48 -17.34 20.70
C ASN A 107 -6.79 -16.34 19.74
N GLY A 108 -7.58 -15.49 19.06
CA GLY A 108 -7.06 -14.39 18.23
C GLY A 108 -7.70 -14.16 16.87
N ASN A 109 -8.86 -14.76 16.60
CA ASN A 109 -9.46 -14.81 15.26
C ASN A 109 -9.95 -13.45 14.76
N LYS A 110 -9.50 -13.04 13.57
CA LYS A 110 -10.09 -11.93 12.81
C LYS A 110 -11.03 -12.47 11.73
N ILE A 111 -11.80 -11.58 11.10
CA ILE A 111 -12.79 -11.97 10.07
C ILE A 111 -12.12 -12.60 8.85
N GLU A 112 -10.88 -12.24 8.55
CA GLU A 112 -10.08 -12.81 7.47
C GLU A 112 -9.69 -14.26 7.73
N ASP A 113 -9.40 -14.60 8.99
CA ASP A 113 -8.99 -15.94 9.41
C ASP A 113 -10.18 -16.91 9.32
N VAL A 114 -11.38 -16.42 9.63
CA VAL A 114 -12.65 -17.14 9.54
C VAL A 114 -12.96 -17.58 8.10
N LEU A 115 -12.59 -16.79 7.10
CA LEU A 115 -12.97 -17.07 5.71
C LEU A 115 -12.13 -18.19 5.07
N ASN A 116 -11.00 -18.61 5.66
CA ASN A 116 -9.93 -19.29 4.94
C ASN A 116 -9.69 -20.78 5.30
N VAL A 117 -10.57 -21.47 6.04
CA VAL A 117 -10.27 -22.82 6.55
C VAL A 117 -11.35 -23.87 6.22
N ALA A 118 -10.99 -24.88 5.44
CA ALA A 118 -11.87 -26.00 5.08
C ALA A 118 -12.08 -27.01 6.23
N ASP A 119 -11.12 -27.10 7.17
CA ASP A 119 -11.15 -28.06 8.29
C ASP A 119 -12.05 -27.61 9.46
N VAL A 120 -12.73 -26.46 9.35
CA VAL A 120 -13.35 -25.78 10.52
C VAL A 120 -14.80 -25.38 10.29
N TYR A 121 -15.50 -26.17 9.49
CA TYR A 121 -16.94 -26.05 9.34
C TYR A 121 -17.67 -26.17 10.68
N GLY A 122 -18.71 -25.34 10.81
CA GLY A 122 -19.44 -25.15 12.05
C GLY A 122 -20.47 -24.04 11.87
N ILE A 123 -21.57 -24.14 12.61
CA ILE A 123 -22.59 -23.09 12.64
C ILE A 123 -22.51 -22.42 14.01
N TYR A 124 -22.16 -21.15 14.01
CA TYR A 124 -21.99 -20.32 15.19
C TYR A 124 -23.17 -19.35 15.29
N THR A 125 -23.94 -19.50 16.37
CA THR A 125 -25.09 -18.62 16.65
C THR A 125 -24.77 -17.74 17.85
N TRP A 126 -24.85 -16.43 17.66
CA TRP A 126 -24.62 -15.46 18.74
C TRP A 126 -25.75 -15.53 19.77
N ASN A 127 -25.39 -15.58 21.05
CA ASN A 127 -26.33 -15.45 22.15
C ASN A 127 -26.17 -14.07 22.81
N SER A 128 -27.12 -13.17 22.53
CA SER A 128 -27.12 -11.80 23.05
C SER A 128 -27.18 -11.70 24.58
N THR A 129 -27.68 -12.73 25.27
CA THR A 129 -27.80 -12.74 26.74
C THR A 129 -26.48 -13.14 27.40
N THR A 130 -25.86 -14.23 26.94
CA THR A 130 -24.60 -14.72 27.50
C THR A 130 -23.37 -14.03 26.90
N LYS A 131 -23.56 -13.32 25.79
CA LYS A 131 -22.49 -12.73 24.95
C LYS A 131 -21.47 -13.75 24.50
N LYS A 132 -21.95 -14.92 24.06
CA LYS A 132 -21.12 -16.03 23.60
C LYS A 132 -21.67 -16.65 22.32
N TRP A 133 -20.79 -17.26 21.55
CA TRP A 133 -21.15 -18.06 20.39
C TRP A 133 -21.53 -19.48 20.79
N THR A 134 -22.68 -19.94 20.31
CA THR A 134 -23.09 -21.35 20.40
C THR A 134 -22.71 -22.06 19.12
N LYS A 135 -21.81 -23.05 19.20
CA LYS A 135 -21.38 -23.85 18.05
C LYS A 135 -22.26 -25.09 17.89
N THR A 136 -22.71 -25.36 16.67
CA THR A 136 -23.17 -26.68 16.23
C THR A 136 -22.30 -27.20 15.10
N ALA A 137 -22.18 -28.52 14.98
CA ALA A 137 -21.34 -29.15 13.96
C ALA A 137 -21.90 -28.92 12.56
N SER A 138 -21.00 -28.68 11.60
CA SER A 138 -21.28 -28.67 10.17
C SER A 138 -20.07 -29.27 9.46
N SER A 139 -20.29 -30.00 8.37
CA SER A 139 -19.25 -30.62 7.56
C SER A 139 -19.17 -30.05 6.15
N THR A 140 -19.98 -29.03 5.84
CA THR A 140 -20.11 -28.49 4.48
C THR A 140 -19.90 -26.98 4.40
N GLU A 141 -20.08 -26.27 5.51
CA GLU A 141 -20.04 -24.81 5.55
C GLU A 141 -19.63 -24.28 6.92
N LEU A 142 -19.02 -23.10 6.91
CA LEU A 142 -18.86 -22.26 8.08
C LEU A 142 -19.97 -21.19 8.05
N LYS A 143 -20.71 -21.05 9.15
CA LYS A 143 -21.86 -20.14 9.20
C LYS A 143 -21.87 -19.35 10.50
N PHE A 144 -22.09 -18.05 10.42
CA PHE A 144 -22.32 -17.15 11.56
C PHE A 144 -23.73 -16.59 11.48
N ILE A 145 -24.48 -16.73 12.57
CA ILE A 145 -25.85 -16.21 12.72
C ILE A 145 -25.82 -15.19 13.86
N PHE A 146 -26.02 -13.92 13.54
CA PHE A 146 -25.71 -12.81 14.45
C PHE A 146 -26.58 -11.57 14.18
N PRO A 147 -26.62 -10.57 15.09
CA PRO A 147 -27.32 -9.32 14.84
C PRO A 147 -26.58 -8.47 13.81
N ALA A 148 -27.26 -7.94 12.80
CA ALA A 148 -26.67 -7.08 11.78
C ALA A 148 -26.14 -5.74 12.33
N LYS A 149 -26.58 -5.33 13.52
CA LYS A 149 -26.25 -4.01 14.10
C LYS A 149 -25.65 -4.14 15.49
N ILE A 150 -24.76 -3.22 15.85
CA ILE A 150 -24.03 -3.20 17.14
C ILE A 150 -24.97 -3.25 18.36
N LYS A 151 -26.13 -2.58 18.28
CA LYS A 151 -27.13 -2.57 19.35
C LYS A 151 -28.30 -3.52 19.09
N GLY A 152 -28.21 -4.35 18.04
CA GLY A 152 -29.22 -5.33 17.70
C GLY A 152 -29.16 -6.51 18.67
N THR A 153 -30.34 -7.01 19.06
CA THR A 153 -30.47 -8.19 19.93
C THR A 153 -30.97 -9.42 19.19
N THR A 154 -31.51 -9.23 17.98
CA THR A 154 -32.06 -10.27 17.11
C THR A 154 -31.00 -10.70 16.11
N ASN A 155 -30.83 -12.01 15.92
CA ASN A 155 -29.93 -12.53 14.90
C ASN A 155 -30.62 -12.51 13.53
N ASP A 156 -30.48 -11.39 12.82
CA ASP A 156 -31.05 -11.15 11.50
C ASP A 156 -30.01 -11.17 10.37
N ALA A 157 -28.72 -11.31 10.69
CA ALA A 157 -27.63 -11.50 9.72
C ALA A 157 -27.11 -12.94 9.72
N ILE A 158 -26.84 -13.46 8.52
CA ILE A 158 -26.21 -14.77 8.33
C ILE A 158 -25.06 -14.62 7.34
N LEU A 159 -23.83 -14.85 7.78
CA LEU A 159 -22.66 -15.02 6.93
C LEU A 159 -22.40 -16.51 6.76
N THR A 160 -22.43 -17.01 5.53
CA THR A 160 -22.10 -18.40 5.21
C THR A 160 -20.87 -18.41 4.32
N SER A 161 -19.91 -19.27 4.59
CA SER A 161 -18.67 -19.45 3.82
C SER A 161 -18.41 -20.93 3.54
N ASN A 162 -17.89 -21.22 2.36
CA ASN A 162 -17.29 -22.49 1.99
C ASN A 162 -15.90 -22.26 1.42
N ALA A 163 -14.98 -23.20 1.64
CA ALA A 163 -13.61 -23.10 1.17
C ALA A 163 -13.13 -24.42 0.56
N THR A 164 -12.34 -24.33 -0.50
CA THR A 164 -11.61 -25.47 -1.06
C THR A 164 -10.19 -25.42 -0.56
N ALA A 165 -9.73 -26.44 0.15
CA ALA A 165 -8.35 -26.51 0.62
C ALA A 165 -7.37 -26.78 -0.54
N SER A 166 -6.20 -26.17 -0.47
CA SER A 166 -5.03 -26.53 -1.28
C SER A 166 -4.27 -27.70 -0.65
N THR A 167 -3.23 -28.15 -1.34
CA THR A 167 -2.24 -29.09 -0.77
C THR A 167 -1.15 -28.38 0.04
N ILE A 168 -1.13 -27.04 0.07
CA ILE A 168 -0.12 -26.26 0.77
C ILE A 168 -0.47 -26.19 2.25
N LYS A 169 0.38 -26.80 3.08
CA LYS A 169 0.23 -26.86 4.53
C LYS A 169 1.18 -25.86 5.18
N VAL A 170 0.63 -24.92 5.93
CA VAL A 170 1.42 -23.90 6.65
C VAL A 170 1.43 -24.16 8.14
N LYS A 171 2.50 -23.73 8.81
CA LYS A 171 2.68 -23.84 10.26
C LYS A 171 2.25 -22.54 10.92
N LEU A 172 1.42 -22.63 11.95
CA LEU A 172 1.09 -21.52 12.84
C LEU A 172 1.60 -21.83 14.24
N GLU A 173 2.54 -21.02 14.72
CA GLU A 173 3.09 -21.14 16.07
C GLU A 173 2.02 -20.70 17.08
N ASP A 174 1.58 -21.64 17.92
CA ASP A 174 0.46 -21.48 18.84
C ASP A 174 0.89 -20.87 20.17
N THR A 175 1.92 -21.47 20.75
CA THR A 175 2.52 -21.06 22.01
C THR A 175 4.01 -20.99 21.80
N TYR A 176 4.58 -19.80 22.03
CA TYR A 176 6.02 -19.61 22.02
C TYR A 176 6.68 -20.54 23.04
N GLY A 177 7.78 -21.16 22.65
CA GLY A 177 8.59 -21.93 23.58
C GLY A 177 9.04 -21.07 24.76
N SER A 178 8.93 -21.59 25.97
CA SER A 178 9.32 -20.89 27.20
C SER A 178 10.59 -21.50 27.78
N TRP A 179 11.49 -20.65 28.28
CA TRP A 179 12.65 -21.11 29.04
C TRP A 179 12.25 -21.37 30.49
N SER A 180 12.50 -22.58 30.98
CA SER A 180 12.33 -22.96 32.38
C SER A 180 13.65 -23.47 32.95
N TYR A 181 13.96 -23.09 34.19
CA TYR A 181 15.12 -23.61 34.90
C TYR A 181 14.74 -24.91 35.63
N ASP A 182 15.46 -25.99 35.37
CA ASP A 182 15.31 -27.25 36.08
C ASP A 182 16.28 -27.31 37.28
N PRO A 183 15.78 -27.26 38.53
CA PRO A 183 16.63 -27.25 39.72
C PRO A 183 17.32 -28.58 40.02
N ILE A 184 16.88 -29.69 39.41
CA ILE A 184 17.48 -31.02 39.60
C ILE A 184 18.69 -31.19 38.67
N THR A 185 18.55 -30.79 37.41
CA THR A 185 19.63 -30.89 36.42
C THR A 185 20.51 -29.62 36.34
N GLN A 186 20.11 -28.54 37.02
CA GLN A 186 20.77 -27.23 37.03
C GLN A 186 20.95 -26.60 35.63
N MET A 187 20.05 -26.92 34.70
CA MET A 187 20.08 -26.44 33.33
C MET A 187 18.78 -25.69 32.98
N TYR A 188 18.90 -24.72 32.07
CA TYR A 188 17.73 -24.13 31.41
C TYR A 188 17.27 -25.06 30.30
N THR A 189 16.01 -25.47 30.35
CA THR A 189 15.34 -26.22 29.30
C THR A 189 14.36 -25.30 28.58
N GLN A 190 14.35 -25.37 27.25
CA GLN A 190 13.35 -24.68 26.45
C GLN A 190 12.22 -25.66 26.18
N SER A 191 10.99 -25.29 26.56
CA SER A 191 9.82 -26.02 26.05
C SER A 191 9.72 -25.75 24.54
N PRO A 192 9.48 -26.78 23.71
CA PRO A 192 9.32 -26.57 22.28
C PRO A 192 8.07 -25.72 22.02
N ALA A 193 8.12 -24.91 20.98
CA ALA A 193 6.94 -24.20 20.51
C ALA A 193 5.89 -25.22 20.03
N ILE A 194 4.65 -25.07 20.52
CA ILE A 194 3.51 -25.86 20.04
C ILE A 194 3.05 -25.21 18.74
N ASN A 195 2.89 -26.03 17.70
CA ASN A 195 2.50 -25.56 16.39
C ASN A 195 1.29 -26.31 15.92
N ASP A 196 0.41 -25.58 15.26
CA ASP A 196 -0.67 -26.17 14.48
C ASP A 196 -0.42 -25.96 13.01
N TYR A 197 -1.22 -26.66 12.23
CA TYR A 197 -1.11 -26.65 10.80
C TYR A 197 -2.48 -26.57 10.17
N PHE A 198 -2.57 -25.80 9.10
CA PHE A 198 -3.76 -25.72 8.29
C PHE A 198 -3.38 -25.70 6.81
N PHE A 199 -4.31 -26.11 5.96
CA PHE A 199 -4.16 -25.99 4.52
C PHE A 199 -4.63 -24.60 4.07
N LEU A 200 -3.82 -23.93 3.25
CA LEU A 200 -4.23 -22.68 2.63
C LEU A 200 -5.40 -22.93 1.67
N PRO A 201 -6.38 -22.04 1.51
CA PRO A 201 -7.51 -22.24 0.59
C PRO A 201 -7.12 -21.91 -0.86
N THR A 202 -7.56 -22.72 -1.83
CA THR A 202 -7.56 -22.37 -3.28
C THR A 202 -8.77 -21.57 -3.69
N SER A 203 -9.88 -21.67 -2.96
CA SER A 203 -11.04 -20.83 -3.17
C SER A 203 -11.84 -20.67 -1.89
N VAL A 204 -12.53 -19.54 -1.77
CA VAL A 204 -13.50 -19.22 -0.73
C VAL A 204 -14.69 -18.55 -1.39
N ASN A 205 -15.90 -19.01 -1.08
CA ASN A 205 -17.12 -18.31 -1.43
C ASN A 205 -17.92 -18.06 -0.16
N ALA A 206 -18.20 -16.80 0.12
CA ALA A 206 -19.05 -16.40 1.22
C ALA A 206 -20.22 -15.51 0.77
N THR A 207 -21.34 -15.66 1.45
CA THR A 207 -22.57 -14.88 1.23
C THR A 207 -23.07 -14.37 2.56
N LEU A 208 -23.30 -13.06 2.63
CA LEU A 208 -23.97 -12.39 3.74
C LEU A 208 -25.43 -12.17 3.34
N THR A 209 -26.36 -12.56 4.22
CA THR A 209 -27.77 -12.20 4.13
C THR A 209 -28.19 -11.40 5.36
N ILE A 210 -29.10 -10.44 5.18
CA ILE A 210 -29.71 -9.65 6.27
C ILE A 210 -31.22 -9.68 6.06
N GLY A 211 -31.98 -10.10 7.08
CA GLY A 211 -33.43 -10.25 6.98
C GLY A 211 -33.88 -11.23 5.89
N GLY A 212 -33.02 -12.19 5.53
CA GLY A 212 -33.24 -13.16 4.45
C GLY A 212 -32.91 -12.68 3.04
N ALA A 213 -32.55 -11.40 2.84
CA ALA A 213 -32.11 -10.87 1.55
C ALA A 213 -30.58 -10.90 1.45
N GLN A 214 -30.03 -11.18 0.26
CA GLN A 214 -28.59 -11.11 0.02
C GLN A 214 -28.09 -9.66 0.21
N ALA A 215 -27.11 -9.50 1.09
CA ALA A 215 -26.49 -8.22 1.44
C ALA A 215 -25.08 -8.08 0.85
N ALA A 216 -24.31 -9.18 0.81
CA ALA A 216 -23.00 -9.19 0.17
C ALA A 216 -22.61 -10.58 -0.34
N THR A 217 -21.72 -10.61 -1.33
CA THR A 217 -20.96 -11.80 -1.72
C THR A 217 -19.47 -11.51 -1.64
N ILE A 218 -18.70 -12.49 -1.20
CA ILE A 218 -17.25 -12.43 -1.12
C ILE A 218 -16.72 -13.67 -1.81
N VAL A 219 -15.83 -13.49 -2.76
CA VAL A 219 -15.15 -14.57 -3.48
C VAL A 219 -13.67 -14.33 -3.38
N SER A 220 -12.93 -15.35 -2.95
CA SER A 220 -11.48 -15.39 -3.03
C SER A 220 -11.05 -16.61 -3.82
N ASN A 221 -10.02 -16.48 -4.64
CA ASN A 221 -9.38 -17.61 -5.30
C ASN A 221 -7.88 -17.48 -5.12
N THR A 222 -7.16 -18.59 -5.11
CA THR A 222 -5.70 -18.61 -5.11
C THR A 222 -5.20 -19.83 -5.88
N LYS A 223 -3.99 -19.71 -6.41
CA LYS A 223 -3.27 -20.76 -7.12
C LYS A 223 -1.85 -20.80 -6.61
N TYR A 224 -1.42 -21.98 -6.21
CA TYR A 224 -0.08 -22.24 -5.70
C TYR A 224 0.63 -23.22 -6.63
N SER A 225 1.92 -22.99 -6.86
CA SER A 225 2.81 -23.94 -7.54
C SER A 225 4.02 -24.26 -6.68
N ASN A 226 4.68 -25.38 -7.00
CA ASN A 226 5.99 -25.77 -6.44
C ASN A 226 6.05 -25.86 -4.91
N GLY A 227 4.91 -26.09 -4.24
CA GLY A 227 4.87 -26.18 -2.77
C GLY A 227 5.05 -24.85 -2.04
N SER A 228 5.06 -23.73 -2.77
CA SER A 228 5.20 -22.38 -2.20
C SER A 228 3.94 -21.94 -1.45
N SER A 229 4.09 -21.31 -0.28
CA SER A 229 3.01 -20.62 0.43
C SER A 229 2.67 -19.25 -0.15
N ALA A 230 3.57 -18.67 -0.95
CA ALA A 230 3.26 -17.51 -1.77
C ALA A 230 2.54 -17.97 -3.05
N PRO A 231 1.29 -17.52 -3.30
CA PRO A 231 0.53 -17.91 -4.48
C PRO A 231 1.11 -17.29 -5.76
N ASP A 232 0.93 -17.98 -6.89
CA ASP A 232 1.23 -17.45 -8.23
C ASP A 232 0.10 -16.54 -8.72
N GLU A 233 -1.15 -16.87 -8.38
CA GLU A 233 -2.35 -16.11 -8.74
C GLU A 233 -3.33 -16.13 -7.59
N ALA A 234 -4.23 -15.14 -7.54
CA ALA A 234 -5.36 -15.12 -6.63
C ALA A 234 -6.33 -13.94 -6.79
N SER A 235 -7.62 -14.07 -6.55
CA SER A 235 -8.53 -12.91 -6.55
C SER A 235 -9.09 -12.67 -5.17
N TYR A 236 -9.48 -11.42 -4.94
CA TYR A 236 -10.52 -11.10 -3.99
C TYR A 236 -11.59 -10.25 -4.68
N LYS A 237 -12.86 -10.59 -4.50
CA LYS A 237 -14.00 -9.80 -4.97
C LYS A 237 -15.06 -9.75 -3.90
N MET A 238 -15.45 -8.54 -3.51
CA MET A 238 -16.58 -8.29 -2.64
C MET A 238 -17.62 -7.45 -3.38
N VAL A 239 -18.85 -7.94 -3.44
CA VAL A 239 -19.98 -7.21 -4.02
C VAL A 239 -21.00 -6.96 -2.93
N LEU A 240 -21.36 -5.69 -2.72
CA LEU A 240 -22.39 -5.28 -1.80
C LEU A 240 -23.69 -5.01 -2.58
N ASN A 241 -24.83 -5.36 -2.00
CA ASN A 241 -26.13 -5.23 -2.65
C ASN A 241 -26.58 -3.77 -2.89
N ASP A 242 -25.91 -2.81 -2.27
CA ASP A 242 -26.11 -1.37 -2.41
C ASP A 242 -25.30 -0.76 -3.57
N GLY A 243 -24.62 -1.60 -4.35
CA GLY A 243 -23.98 -1.23 -5.61
C GLY A 243 -22.46 -1.12 -5.55
N TYR A 244 -21.83 -1.27 -4.39
CA TYR A 244 -20.38 -1.26 -4.31
C TYR A 244 -19.77 -2.58 -4.75
N THR A 245 -18.63 -2.51 -5.42
CA THR A 245 -17.80 -3.67 -5.70
C THR A 245 -16.34 -3.33 -5.51
N PHE A 246 -15.65 -4.17 -4.74
CA PHE A 246 -14.22 -4.08 -4.51
C PHE A 246 -13.56 -5.36 -5.03
N GLU A 247 -12.58 -5.19 -5.90
CA GLU A 247 -11.86 -6.27 -6.55
C GLU A 247 -10.35 -6.04 -6.40
N ILE A 248 -9.61 -7.09 -6.03
CA ILE A 248 -8.15 -7.12 -6.07
C ILE A 248 -7.72 -8.34 -6.87
N SER A 249 -6.76 -8.13 -7.75
CA SER A 249 -6.22 -9.12 -8.67
C SER A 249 -4.77 -8.78 -9.11
N GLY A 250 -4.16 -9.52 -10.05
CA GLY A 250 -2.74 -9.55 -10.42
C GLY A 250 -2.18 -10.93 -10.80
N ASN A 251 -0.86 -11.13 -10.73
CA ASN A 251 -0.20 -12.40 -11.04
C ASN A 251 1.29 -12.32 -10.65
N LYS A 252 1.90 -13.42 -10.20
CA LYS A 252 3.35 -13.58 -10.13
C LYS A 252 3.81 -14.43 -11.31
N LYS A 253 4.50 -13.81 -12.28
CA LYS A 253 5.08 -14.52 -13.43
C LYS A 253 6.59 -14.35 -13.43
N ALA A 254 7.26 -15.26 -14.13
CA ALA A 254 8.71 -15.24 -14.28
C ALA A 254 9.25 -13.96 -14.95
N THR A 255 8.44 -13.25 -15.76
CA THR A 255 8.86 -12.06 -16.50
C THR A 255 8.23 -10.77 -15.99
N ASP A 256 6.92 -10.80 -15.67
CA ASP A 256 6.17 -9.61 -15.25
C ASP A 256 5.13 -9.98 -14.19
N ASN A 257 5.35 -9.46 -12.98
CA ASN A 257 4.34 -9.47 -11.94
C ASN A 257 3.30 -8.40 -12.25
N THR A 258 2.04 -8.66 -11.96
CA THR A 258 0.96 -7.69 -12.13
C THR A 258 0.13 -7.61 -10.87
N GLY A 259 -0.50 -6.45 -10.67
CA GLY A 259 -1.45 -6.17 -9.61
C GLY A 259 -2.56 -5.29 -10.15
N LYS A 260 -3.78 -5.50 -9.71
CA LYS A 260 -4.96 -4.70 -10.02
C LYS A 260 -5.79 -4.54 -8.77
N ALA A 261 -6.28 -3.34 -8.51
CA ALA A 261 -7.33 -3.10 -7.54
C ALA A 261 -8.39 -2.22 -8.18
N SER A 262 -9.67 -2.50 -7.95
CA SER A 262 -10.78 -1.69 -8.46
C SER A 262 -11.84 -1.53 -7.39
N PHE A 263 -12.26 -0.29 -7.18
CA PHE A 263 -13.39 0.06 -6.35
C PHE A 263 -14.41 0.80 -7.20
N THR A 264 -15.62 0.24 -7.29
CA THR A 264 -16.69 0.74 -8.15
C THR A 264 -17.98 0.94 -7.37
N TYR A 265 -18.86 1.79 -7.90
CA TYR A 265 -20.22 2.00 -7.41
C TYR A 265 -21.20 2.01 -8.57
N ASN A 266 -22.17 1.09 -8.56
CA ASN A 266 -23.14 0.88 -9.65
C ASN A 266 -22.45 0.72 -11.02
N GLY A 267 -21.35 -0.05 -11.05
CA GLY A 267 -20.55 -0.29 -12.25
C GLY A 267 -19.68 0.88 -12.71
N LYS A 268 -19.71 2.03 -12.04
CA LYS A 268 -18.83 3.17 -12.34
C LYS A 268 -17.54 3.08 -11.54
N ASN A 269 -16.41 3.32 -12.19
CA ASN A 269 -15.12 3.38 -11.51
C ASN A 269 -15.10 4.52 -10.49
N LEU A 270 -14.67 4.24 -9.27
CA LEU A 270 -14.30 5.27 -8.30
C LEU A 270 -12.78 5.40 -8.27
N VAL A 271 -12.09 4.27 -8.06
CA VAL A 271 -10.64 4.17 -8.08
C VAL A 271 -10.25 2.84 -8.71
N GLU A 272 -9.36 2.86 -9.69
CA GLU A 272 -8.69 1.67 -10.21
C GLU A 272 -7.18 1.87 -10.09
N PHE A 273 -6.47 0.83 -9.70
CA PHE A 273 -5.03 0.76 -9.72
C PHE A 273 -4.63 -0.45 -10.55
N VAL A 274 -3.68 -0.29 -11.45
CA VAL A 274 -3.02 -1.37 -12.16
C VAL A 274 -1.53 -1.16 -12.01
N ALA A 275 -0.81 -2.18 -11.56
CA ALA A 275 0.64 -2.20 -11.43
C ALA A 275 1.24 -3.37 -12.19
N GLY A 276 2.46 -3.17 -12.66
CA GLY A 276 3.33 -4.16 -13.24
C GLY A 276 4.74 -4.00 -12.67
N SER A 277 5.45 -5.11 -12.48
CA SER A 277 6.83 -5.08 -12.04
C SER A 277 7.64 -6.26 -12.56
N THR A 278 8.88 -6.01 -12.95
CA THR A 278 9.84 -7.08 -13.33
C THR A 278 10.72 -7.51 -12.15
N ALA A 279 10.42 -7.05 -10.93
CA ALA A 279 11.17 -7.41 -9.73
C ALA A 279 11.05 -8.91 -9.41
N ASP A 280 12.09 -9.50 -8.83
CA ASP A 280 12.03 -10.89 -8.34
C ASP A 280 11.37 -10.93 -6.95
N ILE A 281 10.05 -11.12 -6.95
CA ILE A 281 9.25 -11.16 -5.71
C ILE A 281 9.65 -12.33 -4.81
N ASP A 282 9.98 -13.48 -5.38
CA ASP A 282 10.38 -14.64 -4.58
C ASP A 282 11.76 -14.44 -3.95
N GLY A 283 12.65 -13.72 -4.63
CA GLY A 283 13.92 -13.26 -4.08
C GLY A 283 13.73 -12.26 -2.93
N LEU A 284 12.87 -11.26 -3.12
CA LEU A 284 12.54 -10.25 -2.09
C LEU A 284 12.00 -10.86 -0.79
N LEU A 285 11.30 -11.98 -0.87
CA LEU A 285 10.74 -12.67 0.30
C LEU A 285 11.77 -13.53 1.06
N LYS A 286 12.96 -13.75 0.51
CA LYS A 286 13.95 -14.72 1.03
C LYS A 286 15.17 -14.08 1.69
N ASP A 287 15.59 -12.89 1.28
CA ASP A 287 16.92 -12.36 1.65
C ASP A 287 16.97 -10.83 1.79
N GLU A 288 17.93 -10.34 2.58
CA GLU A 288 18.33 -8.94 2.65
C GLU A 288 19.79 -8.82 2.18
N PRO A 289 19.99 -8.60 0.87
CA PRO A 289 19.79 -7.25 0.37
C PRO A 289 18.81 -7.16 -0.81
N LEU A 290 17.78 -6.33 -0.64
CA LEU A 290 16.67 -6.16 -1.59
C LEU A 290 17.08 -5.59 -2.96
N VAL A 291 18.24 -4.94 -3.05
CA VAL A 291 18.72 -4.23 -4.26
C VAL A 291 18.90 -5.17 -5.46
N GLN A 292 19.31 -6.42 -5.22
CA GLN A 292 19.55 -7.40 -6.31
C GLN A 292 18.26 -7.89 -6.98
N TYR A 293 17.11 -7.65 -6.35
CA TYR A 293 15.80 -8.10 -6.82
C TYR A 293 14.96 -6.95 -7.41
N GLN A 294 15.57 -5.78 -7.57
CA GLN A 294 14.93 -4.62 -8.21
C GLN A 294 14.65 -4.90 -9.69
N GLY A 295 13.61 -4.25 -10.20
CA GLY A 295 13.25 -4.28 -11.60
C GLY A 295 12.58 -2.98 -12.03
N LYS A 296 11.80 -3.03 -13.10
CA LYS A 296 10.93 -1.94 -13.51
C LYS A 296 9.65 -1.95 -12.70
N ALA A 297 9.05 -0.79 -12.50
CA ALA A 297 7.77 -0.61 -11.82
C ALA A 297 6.90 0.34 -12.64
N ASN A 298 5.75 -0.19 -13.07
CA ASN A 298 4.87 0.44 -14.04
C ASN A 298 3.47 0.47 -13.44
N GLY A 299 2.73 1.55 -13.63
CA GLY A 299 1.48 1.78 -12.92
C GLY A 299 0.52 2.73 -13.60
N LEU A 300 -0.77 2.46 -13.42
CA LEU A 300 -1.88 3.33 -13.78
C LEU A 300 -2.81 3.43 -12.58
N VAL A 301 -2.98 4.63 -12.03
CA VAL A 301 -4.06 4.94 -11.10
C VAL A 301 -5.13 5.69 -11.88
N LYS A 302 -6.36 5.17 -11.93
CA LYS A 302 -7.52 5.85 -12.51
C LYS A 302 -8.43 6.31 -11.39
N ILE A 303 -8.71 7.61 -11.37
CA ILE A 303 -9.67 8.21 -10.45
C ILE A 303 -10.90 8.56 -11.27
N MET A 304 -12.04 8.00 -10.88
CA MET A 304 -13.29 8.05 -11.64
C MET A 304 -13.07 7.60 -13.10
N ASP A 305 -13.85 8.14 -14.02
CA ASP A 305 -13.70 7.88 -15.46
C ASP A 305 -12.81 8.89 -16.18
N ASN A 306 -12.16 9.82 -15.46
CA ASN A 306 -11.46 10.93 -16.11
C ASN A 306 -10.01 11.13 -15.70
N PHE A 307 -9.55 10.94 -14.46
CA PHE A 307 -8.13 11.17 -14.17
C PHE A 307 -7.30 9.89 -14.22
N ILE A 308 -6.13 9.97 -14.84
CA ILE A 308 -5.14 8.91 -14.83
C ILE A 308 -3.80 9.48 -14.34
N ILE A 309 -3.20 8.81 -13.37
CA ILE A 309 -1.80 8.99 -13.01
C ILE A 309 -1.04 7.80 -13.60
N VAL A 310 -0.08 8.09 -14.46
CA VAL A 310 0.86 7.12 -15.03
C VAL A 310 2.13 7.14 -14.19
N ALA A 311 2.62 5.95 -13.85
CA ALA A 311 3.96 5.76 -13.31
C ALA A 311 4.73 4.75 -14.17
N ASP A 312 5.95 5.07 -14.54
CA ASP A 312 6.85 4.19 -15.29
C ASP A 312 8.27 4.45 -14.80
N ALA A 313 8.84 3.51 -14.06
CA ALA A 313 10.11 3.68 -13.37
C ALA A 313 11.04 2.48 -13.61
N ASP A 314 12.29 2.78 -13.95
CA ASP A 314 13.38 1.81 -14.02
C ASP A 314 14.22 1.92 -12.73
N ILE A 315 13.84 1.15 -11.71
CA ILE A 315 14.44 1.23 -10.37
C ILE A 315 15.88 0.70 -10.38
N THR A 316 16.16 -0.29 -11.23
CA THR A 316 17.50 -0.83 -11.43
C THR A 316 18.43 0.23 -12.03
N ALA A 317 17.98 0.93 -13.08
CA ALA A 317 18.78 2.00 -13.68
C ALA A 317 18.96 3.20 -12.73
N LEU A 318 17.90 3.58 -12.01
CA LEU A 318 17.96 4.63 -10.99
C LEU A 318 19.02 4.33 -9.92
N SER A 319 18.96 3.13 -9.33
CA SER A 319 19.89 2.74 -8.26
C SER A 319 21.35 2.71 -8.75
N LYS A 320 21.59 2.31 -10.01
CA LYS A 320 22.93 2.32 -10.62
C LYS A 320 23.44 3.73 -10.89
N ASP A 321 22.56 4.62 -11.36
CA ASP A 321 22.91 6.03 -11.59
C ASP A 321 23.20 6.74 -10.26
N ASP A 322 22.47 6.43 -9.19
CA ASP A 322 22.69 6.97 -7.84
C ASP A 322 24.00 6.43 -7.23
N GLU A 323 24.31 5.15 -7.38
CA GLU A 323 25.60 4.59 -6.98
C GLU A 323 26.77 5.27 -7.73
N THR A 324 26.57 5.58 -9.01
CA THR A 324 27.56 6.29 -9.83
C THR A 324 27.74 7.72 -9.34
N LEU A 325 26.65 8.41 -9.02
CA LEU A 325 26.66 9.77 -8.46
C LEU A 325 27.45 9.80 -7.15
N GLU A 326 27.12 8.90 -6.21
CA GLU A 326 27.79 8.79 -4.91
C GLU A 326 29.30 8.62 -5.04
N LYS A 327 29.75 7.76 -5.96
CA LYS A 327 31.19 7.53 -6.22
C LYS A 327 31.86 8.73 -6.90
N SER A 328 31.12 9.55 -7.64
CA SER A 328 31.66 10.70 -8.37
C SER A 328 31.82 11.95 -7.50
N LEU A 329 31.06 12.05 -6.40
CA LEU A 329 31.05 13.21 -5.53
C LEU A 329 32.00 13.02 -4.35
N VAL A 330 32.99 13.90 -4.25
CA VAL A 330 33.95 13.88 -3.12
C VAL A 330 33.40 14.75 -2.00
N TYR A 331 33.08 14.14 -0.86
CA TYR A 331 32.76 14.87 0.36
C TYR A 331 34.01 15.59 0.89
N PRO A 332 33.91 16.85 1.37
CA PRO A 332 35.09 17.55 1.89
C PRO A 332 35.72 16.79 3.06
N GLU A 333 37.05 16.70 3.05
CA GLU A 333 37.79 16.02 4.11
C GLU A 333 37.52 16.67 5.47
N TYR A 334 37.33 15.83 6.49
CA TYR A 334 37.16 16.31 7.85
C TYR A 334 38.43 17.00 8.34
N LEU A 335 38.25 18.19 8.92
CA LEU A 335 39.34 19.00 9.45
C LEU A 335 39.91 18.39 10.74
N ASP A 336 41.24 18.37 10.88
CA ASP A 336 41.92 17.91 12.10
C ASP A 336 41.83 18.98 13.20
N TYR A 337 41.15 18.67 14.30
CA TYR A 337 40.95 19.59 15.41
C TYR A 337 42.24 20.21 16.00
N ASN A 338 43.40 19.59 15.84
CA ASN A 338 44.66 20.11 16.38
C ASN A 338 45.45 20.97 15.38
N ASN A 339 44.97 21.12 14.14
CA ASN A 339 45.68 21.88 13.12
C ASN A 339 45.29 23.38 13.17
N PRO A 340 46.23 24.29 13.54
CA PRO A 340 45.98 25.73 13.57
C PRO A 340 45.67 26.34 12.19
N ASN A 341 46.03 25.65 11.11
CA ASN A 341 45.86 26.13 9.74
C ASN A 341 44.55 25.67 9.08
N ASN A 342 43.64 25.05 9.83
CA ASN A 342 42.34 24.65 9.30
C ASN A 342 41.56 25.85 8.74
N ASN A 343 40.94 25.64 7.58
CA ASN A 343 40.05 26.61 6.97
C ASN A 343 38.60 26.12 7.07
N TYR A 344 37.96 26.39 8.21
CA TYR A 344 36.56 26.02 8.45
C TYR A 344 35.60 26.64 7.43
N LYS A 345 35.87 27.89 6.99
CA LYS A 345 35.07 28.55 5.96
C LYS A 345 35.11 27.78 4.64
N ALA A 346 36.30 27.37 4.20
CA ALA A 346 36.47 26.58 2.98
C ALA A 346 35.79 25.21 3.11
N PHE A 347 35.94 24.52 4.25
CA PHE A 347 35.28 23.25 4.52
C PHE A 347 33.76 23.35 4.39
N TYR A 348 33.12 24.28 5.11
CA TYR A 348 31.66 24.42 5.05
C TYR A 348 31.16 24.94 3.70
N THR A 349 31.96 25.76 2.98
CA THR A 349 31.65 26.16 1.60
C THR A 349 31.66 24.96 0.67
N ALA A 350 32.69 24.11 0.75
CA ALA A 350 32.77 22.88 -0.03
C ALA A 350 31.64 21.90 0.33
N ARG A 351 31.24 21.84 1.61
CA ARG A 351 30.11 21.02 2.07
C ARG A 351 28.78 21.48 1.49
N ASN A 352 28.51 22.79 1.48
CA ASN A 352 27.30 23.33 0.84
C ASN A 352 27.26 23.00 -0.66
N ILE A 353 28.41 23.10 -1.36
CA ILE A 353 28.53 22.73 -2.78
C ILE A 353 28.28 21.23 -2.98
N TYR A 354 28.81 20.38 -2.08
CA TYR A 354 28.57 18.94 -2.11
C TYR A 354 27.07 18.63 -2.00
N TYR A 355 26.37 19.19 -1.01
CA TYR A 355 24.93 18.94 -0.82
C TYR A 355 24.09 19.41 -2.02
N GLN A 356 24.43 20.56 -2.60
CA GLN A 356 23.77 21.03 -3.81
C GLN A 356 23.96 20.05 -4.97
N LYS A 357 25.20 19.66 -5.26
CA LYS A 357 25.52 18.74 -6.37
C LYS A 357 24.91 17.35 -6.17
N TYR A 358 24.87 16.87 -4.93
CA TYR A 358 24.23 15.60 -4.59
C TYR A 358 22.74 15.66 -4.94
N SER A 359 22.02 16.66 -4.41
CA SER A 359 20.58 16.82 -4.67
C SER A 359 20.27 17.06 -6.16
N GLU A 360 21.02 17.92 -6.85
CA GLU A 360 20.88 18.14 -8.30
C GLU A 360 21.12 16.84 -9.10
N GLY A 361 22.10 16.03 -8.70
CA GLY A 361 22.39 14.73 -9.31
C GLY A 361 21.27 13.72 -9.09
N THR A 362 20.77 13.58 -7.87
CA THR A 362 19.65 12.69 -7.53
C THR A 362 18.40 13.06 -8.33
N VAL A 363 18.10 14.35 -8.44
CA VAL A 363 16.99 14.87 -9.25
C VAL A 363 17.16 14.53 -10.74
N ALA A 364 18.37 14.67 -11.27
CA ALA A 364 18.65 14.32 -12.67
C ALA A 364 18.47 12.81 -12.92
N ASN A 365 18.95 11.97 -12.01
CA ASN A 365 18.79 10.52 -12.06
C ASN A 365 17.32 10.11 -11.95
N TYR A 366 16.56 10.71 -11.03
CA TYR A 366 15.13 10.47 -10.88
C TYR A 366 14.37 10.82 -12.16
N ASN A 367 14.52 12.05 -12.67
CA ASN A 367 13.80 12.52 -13.86
C ASN A 367 14.19 11.76 -15.14
N LYS A 368 15.39 11.14 -15.17
CA LYS A 368 15.85 10.28 -16.26
C LYS A 368 15.19 8.90 -16.22
N ASN A 369 15.07 8.29 -15.04
CA ASN A 369 14.67 6.90 -14.87
C ASN A 369 13.22 6.71 -14.42
N THR A 370 12.54 7.79 -14.04
CA THR A 370 11.15 7.78 -13.58
C THR A 370 10.34 8.77 -14.40
N LYS A 371 9.22 8.28 -14.93
CA LYS A 371 8.23 9.06 -15.66
C LYS A 371 6.89 9.00 -14.95
N LEU A 372 6.46 10.15 -14.47
CA LEU A 372 5.16 10.33 -13.86
C LEU A 372 4.33 11.31 -14.70
N ILE A 373 3.09 10.97 -15.02
CA ILE A 373 2.22 11.78 -15.89
C ILE A 373 0.83 11.88 -15.29
N LEU A 374 0.30 13.10 -15.20
CA LEU A 374 -1.10 13.35 -14.90
C LEU A 374 -1.87 13.57 -16.21
N VAL A 375 -3.00 12.88 -16.38
CA VAL A 375 -3.76 12.82 -17.64
C VAL A 375 -5.25 12.97 -17.38
N SER A 376 -5.93 13.71 -18.24
CA SER A 376 -7.39 13.66 -18.38
C SER A 376 -7.74 12.65 -19.48
N LYS A 377 -8.25 11.49 -19.06
CA LYS A 377 -8.81 10.43 -19.89
C LYS A 377 -10.00 10.92 -20.69
N LYS A 378 -10.89 11.72 -20.10
CA LYS A 378 -12.09 12.23 -20.79
C LYS A 378 -11.72 13.20 -21.92
N ASP A 379 -10.76 14.08 -21.67
CA ASP A 379 -10.29 15.03 -22.66
C ASP A 379 -9.24 14.40 -23.62
N GLY A 380 -8.73 13.21 -23.30
CA GLY A 380 -7.68 12.55 -24.08
C GLY A 380 -6.36 13.34 -24.09
N THR A 381 -6.05 14.08 -23.02
CA THR A 381 -4.90 14.99 -22.96
C THR A 381 -4.05 14.79 -21.72
N LYS A 382 -2.75 15.01 -21.87
CA LYS A 382 -1.81 15.14 -20.75
C LYS A 382 -2.03 16.48 -20.06
N ILE A 383 -2.16 16.45 -18.74
CA ILE A 383 -2.27 17.66 -17.91
C ILE A 383 -0.87 18.18 -17.59
N ALA A 384 -0.02 17.34 -16.99
CA ALA A 384 1.35 17.68 -16.63
C ALA A 384 2.23 16.42 -16.56
N ASP A 385 3.53 16.59 -16.80
CA ASP A 385 4.53 15.63 -16.33
C ASP A 385 4.89 16.00 -14.87
N ILE A 386 5.09 15.01 -13.99
CA ILE A 386 5.59 15.25 -12.63
C ILE A 386 7.10 15.04 -12.66
N VAL A 387 7.85 16.05 -12.24
CA VAL A 387 9.32 16.07 -12.22
C VAL A 387 9.81 16.47 -10.84
N GLN A 388 11.05 16.09 -10.49
CA GLN A 388 11.72 16.61 -9.29
C GLN A 388 12.57 17.83 -9.59
N ARG A 389 12.80 18.66 -8.58
CA ARG A 389 13.77 19.76 -8.54
C ARG A 389 14.54 19.74 -7.24
N SER A 390 15.79 20.20 -7.29
CA SER A 390 16.58 20.48 -6.08
C SER A 390 16.26 21.89 -5.63
N GLU A 391 15.73 22.03 -4.43
CA GLU A 391 15.38 23.31 -3.81
C GLU A 391 16.17 23.52 -2.53
N LYS A 392 16.36 24.78 -2.13
CA LYS A 392 16.98 25.09 -0.85
C LYS A 392 16.06 24.61 0.27
N GLY A 393 16.53 23.61 1.01
CA GLY A 393 15.85 23.06 2.16
C GLY A 393 16.26 23.75 3.46
N TYR A 394 16.34 22.95 4.52
CA TYR A 394 16.78 23.42 5.83
C TYR A 394 18.14 24.12 5.77
N SER A 395 18.23 25.26 6.46
CA SER A 395 19.48 25.97 6.65
C SER A 395 19.64 26.38 8.10
N TYR A 396 20.88 26.48 8.55
CA TYR A 396 21.19 26.90 9.90
C TYR A 396 22.44 27.76 9.93
N ALA A 397 22.37 28.83 10.71
CA ALA A 397 23.49 29.71 10.97
C ALA A 397 24.39 29.09 12.05
N ASN A 398 25.69 29.05 11.78
CA ASN A 398 26.72 28.69 12.74
C ASN A 398 27.73 29.81 12.83
N THR A 399 28.35 29.96 13.99
CA THR A 399 29.55 30.77 14.10
C THR A 399 30.77 29.88 13.88
N LEU A 400 31.61 30.23 12.91
CA LEU A 400 32.84 29.49 12.63
C LEU A 400 33.80 29.60 13.82
N PRO A 401 34.58 28.54 14.12
CA PRO A 401 35.48 28.59 15.26
C PRO A 401 36.69 29.49 14.97
N VAL A 402 37.29 30.02 16.03
CA VAL A 402 38.51 30.84 15.97
C VAL A 402 39.66 30.12 16.65
N TRP A 403 40.86 30.21 16.10
CA TRP A 403 42.04 29.63 16.72
C TRP A 403 42.49 30.49 17.90
N VAL A 404 42.49 29.90 19.10
CA VAL A 404 42.93 30.54 20.34
C VAL A 404 44.34 30.05 20.65
N THR A 405 45.28 30.97 20.85
CA THR A 405 46.71 30.66 21.05
C THR A 405 47.09 30.37 22.51
N THR A 406 46.18 30.52 23.46
CA THR A 406 46.44 30.22 24.88
C THR A 406 46.45 28.72 25.15
N ASN A 407 47.19 28.28 26.18
CA ASN A 407 47.27 26.88 26.64
C ASN A 407 47.65 25.84 25.56
N GLY A 408 48.55 26.17 24.64
CA GLY A 408 49.05 25.24 23.63
C GLY A 408 48.27 25.24 22.31
N GLY A 409 47.22 26.05 22.19
CA GLY A 409 46.49 26.26 20.94
C GLY A 409 45.26 25.36 20.79
N TYR A 410 44.08 25.94 20.54
CA TYR A 410 42.85 25.18 20.29
C TYR A 410 41.83 25.98 19.47
N TRP A 411 40.90 25.30 18.78
CA TRP A 411 39.76 25.94 18.11
C TRP A 411 38.63 26.21 19.11
N SER A 412 38.23 27.48 19.27
CA SER A 412 37.13 27.91 20.14
C SER A 412 35.83 28.12 19.35
N TRP A 413 34.73 27.61 19.88
CA TRP A 413 33.35 27.77 19.34
C TRP A 413 32.53 28.79 20.14
N ASP A 414 33.17 29.73 20.83
CA ASP A 414 32.57 30.73 21.74
C ASP A 414 31.73 31.83 21.06
N SER A 415 31.31 31.63 19.82
CA SER A 415 30.47 32.56 19.04
C SER A 415 31.13 33.89 18.67
N THR A 416 32.46 34.02 18.79
CA THR A 416 33.20 35.23 18.38
C THR A 416 33.66 35.23 16.92
N GLY A 417 33.56 34.10 16.22
CA GLY A 417 33.98 33.97 14.82
C GLY A 417 32.98 34.50 13.79
N GLU A 418 33.28 34.25 12.51
CA GLU A 418 32.42 34.68 11.39
C GLU A 418 31.11 33.88 11.37
N ALA A 419 29.98 34.57 11.17
CA ALA A 419 28.69 33.92 10.93
C ALA A 419 28.67 33.25 9.55
N PHE A 420 28.28 31.98 9.49
CA PHE A 420 28.22 31.18 8.27
C PHE A 420 26.91 30.39 8.20
N THR A 421 26.29 30.34 7.02
CA THR A 421 25.06 29.55 6.80
C THR A 421 25.41 28.22 6.15
N THR A 422 25.11 27.11 6.84
CA THR A 422 25.06 25.80 6.19
C THR A 422 23.71 25.67 5.49
N GLN A 423 23.74 25.26 4.22
CA GLN A 423 22.55 25.01 3.41
C GLN A 423 22.45 23.54 3.07
N GLN A 424 21.29 22.92 3.33
CA GLN A 424 20.90 21.62 2.79
C GLN A 424 19.91 21.83 1.63
N TYR A 425 19.70 20.80 0.82
CA TYR A 425 18.81 20.84 -0.33
C TYR A 425 17.81 19.69 -0.23
N ASP A 426 16.60 19.94 -0.70
CA ASP A 426 15.49 18.98 -0.71
C ASP A 426 15.11 18.68 -2.15
N GLU A 427 14.77 17.42 -2.45
CA GLU A 427 14.18 17.01 -3.73
C GLU A 427 12.66 17.17 -3.71
N VAL A 428 12.16 18.17 -4.44
CA VAL A 428 10.75 18.58 -4.40
C VAL A 428 10.05 18.25 -5.72
N TYR A 429 8.82 17.73 -5.65
CA TYR A 429 8.01 17.44 -6.83
C TYR A 429 7.33 18.67 -7.41
N TYR A 430 7.36 18.78 -8.74
CA TYR A 430 6.76 19.84 -9.54
C TYR A 430 5.88 19.26 -10.65
N LEU A 431 4.77 19.93 -10.93
CA LEU A 431 3.96 19.73 -12.13
C LEU A 431 4.53 20.59 -13.25
N LYS A 432 4.99 19.95 -14.33
CA LYS A 432 5.47 20.60 -15.56
C LYS A 432 4.39 20.57 -16.64
N PHE A 433 3.92 21.75 -17.04
CA PHE A 433 2.88 21.93 -18.05
C PHE A 433 3.47 22.14 -19.46
N ASN A 434 2.61 22.23 -20.47
CA ASN A 434 2.97 22.34 -21.88
C ASN A 434 3.86 23.54 -22.21
N ASP A 435 3.61 24.67 -21.55
CA ASP A 435 4.36 25.92 -21.70
C ASP A 435 5.70 25.92 -20.92
N ASN A 436 6.08 24.76 -20.35
CA ASN A 436 7.21 24.56 -19.44
C ASN A 436 7.08 25.29 -18.11
N THR A 437 5.93 25.89 -17.79
CA THR A 437 5.68 26.34 -16.42
C THR A 437 5.76 25.15 -15.48
N GLN A 438 6.34 25.40 -14.31
CA GLN A 438 6.49 24.41 -13.26
C GLN A 438 5.92 24.99 -11.99
N VAL A 439 4.99 24.26 -11.38
CA VAL A 439 4.38 24.61 -10.10
C VAL A 439 4.68 23.49 -9.13
N GLU A 440 5.16 23.84 -7.94
CA GLU A 440 5.40 22.87 -6.87
C GLU A 440 4.10 22.09 -6.62
N MET A 441 4.18 20.76 -6.62
CA MET A 441 3.01 19.90 -6.54
C MET A 441 2.25 20.12 -5.23
N GLY A 442 2.96 20.32 -4.11
CA GLY A 442 2.37 20.64 -2.81
C GLY A 442 1.59 21.94 -2.84
N ALA A 443 2.20 23.02 -3.35
CA ALA A 443 1.52 24.30 -3.54
C ALA A 443 0.32 24.22 -4.51
N TYR A 444 0.42 23.45 -5.59
CA TYR A 444 -0.67 23.32 -6.56
C TYR A 444 -1.91 22.68 -5.94
N PHE A 445 -1.73 21.65 -5.10
CA PHE A 445 -2.84 20.93 -4.46
C PHE A 445 -3.21 21.49 -3.08
N SER A 446 -2.48 22.42 -2.47
CA SER A 446 -2.78 22.90 -1.11
C SER A 446 -4.05 23.76 -1.03
N GLU A 447 -4.23 24.69 -1.96
CA GLU A 447 -5.44 25.52 -2.04
C GLU A 447 -6.55 24.76 -2.79
N GLY A 448 -7.80 24.80 -2.31
CA GLY A 448 -8.94 24.10 -2.95
C GLY A 448 -9.11 22.62 -2.58
N PHE A 449 -8.03 21.87 -2.30
CA PHE A 449 -8.12 20.46 -1.86
C PHE A 449 -8.09 20.26 -0.32
N GLY A 450 -7.81 21.28 0.49
CA GLY A 450 -7.82 21.13 1.96
C GLY A 450 -9.18 20.65 2.51
N GLN A 451 -10.29 21.03 1.87
CA GLN A 451 -11.61 20.49 2.19
C GLN A 451 -11.75 19.02 1.77
N LEU A 452 -11.15 18.62 0.64
CA LEU A 452 -11.16 17.24 0.17
C LEU A 452 -10.41 16.33 1.15
N GLU A 453 -9.21 16.74 1.58
CA GLU A 453 -8.41 15.99 2.56
C GLU A 453 -9.21 15.79 3.85
N THR A 454 -9.84 16.86 4.36
CA THR A 454 -10.69 16.78 5.55
C THR A 454 -11.85 15.81 5.36
N LYS A 455 -12.59 15.92 4.25
CA LYS A 455 -13.71 15.01 3.94
C LYS A 455 -13.25 13.56 3.79
N PHE A 456 -12.08 13.31 3.20
CA PHE A 456 -11.51 11.97 3.07
C PHE A 456 -11.10 11.41 4.43
N ASN A 457 -10.45 12.21 5.27
CA ASN A 457 -10.12 11.85 6.64
C ASN A 457 -11.37 11.54 7.48
N ASP A 458 -12.43 12.32 7.33
CA ASP A 458 -13.71 12.09 8.00
C ASP A 458 -14.45 10.85 7.46
N PHE A 459 -14.30 10.57 6.16
CA PHE A 459 -14.72 9.31 5.57
C PHE A 459 -14.03 8.12 6.23
N ILE A 460 -12.69 8.09 6.28
CA ILE A 460 -11.93 7.01 6.90
C ILE A 460 -12.27 6.86 8.39
N LYS A 461 -12.34 7.97 9.14
CA LYS A 461 -12.70 7.94 10.57
C LYS A 461 -14.07 7.34 10.85
N SER A 462 -15.01 7.42 9.91
CA SER A 462 -16.36 6.89 10.12
C SER A 462 -16.41 5.37 10.31
N PHE A 463 -15.39 4.64 9.85
CA PHE A 463 -15.28 3.19 9.99
C PHE A 463 -14.48 2.73 11.23
N ASN A 464 -13.79 3.64 11.92
CA ASN A 464 -12.98 3.34 13.11
C ASN A 464 -13.78 3.49 14.43
N ARG A 465 -15.00 2.92 14.49
CA ARG A 465 -15.93 3.10 15.62
C ARG A 465 -15.77 2.08 16.72
#